data_AF-A0A1I2KXF9-F1
#
_entry.id   AF-A0A1I2KXF9-F1
#
_cell.length_a   1.000
_cell.length_b   1.000
_cell.length_c   1.000
_cell.angle_alpha   90.00
_cell.angle_beta   90.00
_cell.angle_gamma   90.00
#
_symmetry.space_group_name_H-M   'P 1'
#
loop_
_entity.id
_entity.type
_entity.pdbx_description
1 polymer ?
#
loop_
_entity_poly.entity_id
_entity_poly.type
_entity_poly.pdbx_seq_one_letter_code
_entity_poly.pdbx_strand_id
1 'polypeptide(L)' 'MRSVTYSLGVSLDGYIVGPDGDFDWTAPDEEVFRFATNEIREVGVHLLGRRLYETMLYWETAERLPDRGPLEH' A
#
# COMPACT_ATOMS: atom_id res chain seq x y z
N MET A 1 -9.87 8.16 22.61
CA MET A 1 -10.59 8.24 21.31
C MET A 1 -9.72 7.59 20.25
N ARG A 2 -10.29 6.91 19.26
CA ARG A 2 -9.51 6.32 18.15
C ARG A 2 -9.36 7.36 17.05
N SER A 3 -8.16 7.53 16.50
CA SER A 3 -7.92 8.36 15.32
C SER A 3 -8.34 7.61 14.06
N VAL A 4 -8.83 8.37 13.07
CA VAL A 4 -9.02 7.88 11.71
C VAL A 4 -8.00 8.62 10.86
N THR A 5 -7.11 7.85 10.23
CA THR A 5 -6.04 8.39 9.38
C THR A 5 -6.30 7.99 7.94
N TYR A 6 -6.05 8.91 7.02
CA TYR A 6 -6.06 8.66 5.59
C TYR A 6 -4.66 8.93 5.05
N SER A 7 -3.99 7.89 4.56
CA SER A 7 -2.61 7.93 4.08
C SER A 7 -2.55 7.23 2.73
N LEU A 8 -2.03 7.92 1.71
CA LEU A 8 -1.94 7.45 0.33
C LEU A 8 -0.73 8.11 -0.36
N GLY A 9 -0.09 7.37 -1.26
CA GLY A 9 0.77 7.97 -2.28
C GLY A 9 -0.07 8.75 -3.28
N VAL A 10 0.35 9.95 -3.65
CA VAL A 10 -0.38 10.84 -4.58
C VAL A 10 0.60 11.58 -5.49
N SER A 11 0.21 11.77 -6.74
CA SER A 11 0.98 12.55 -7.71
C SER A 11 0.93 14.04 -7.36
N LEU A 12 1.84 14.82 -7.95
CA LEU A 12 1.86 16.27 -7.77
C LEU A 12 0.54 16.95 -8.21
N ASP A 13 -0.11 16.41 -9.23
CA ASP A 13 -1.38 16.88 -9.77
C ASP A 13 -2.61 16.21 -9.13
N GLY A 14 -2.43 15.41 -8.06
CA GLY A 14 -3.52 14.96 -7.18
C GLY A 14 -4.15 13.61 -7.52
N TYR A 15 -3.49 12.78 -8.34
CA TYR A 15 -3.97 11.46 -8.73
C TYR A 15 -3.27 10.34 -7.95
N ILE A 16 -4.03 9.29 -7.63
CA ILE A 16 -3.54 8.11 -6.90
C ILE A 16 -3.34 6.89 -7.82
N VAL A 17 -3.83 6.98 -9.06
CA VAL A 17 -3.79 5.93 -10.07
C VAL A 17 -3.64 6.61 -11.44
N GLY A 18 -2.85 6.01 -12.32
CA GLY A 18 -2.64 6.47 -13.69
C GLY A 18 -3.84 6.20 -14.62
N PRO A 19 -3.80 6.71 -15.86
CA PRO A 19 -4.92 6.60 -16.82
C PRO A 19 -5.35 5.16 -17.11
N ASP A 20 -4.39 4.22 -17.10
CA ASP A 20 -4.62 2.81 -17.41
C ASP A 20 -5.00 1.97 -16.17
N GLY A 21 -5.15 2.61 -15.00
CA GLY A 21 -5.46 1.92 -13.74
C GLY A 21 -4.25 1.45 -12.94
N ASP A 22 -3.04 1.72 -13.42
CA ASP A 22 -1.79 1.32 -12.78
C ASP A 22 -1.24 2.40 -11.81
N PHE A 23 -0.50 1.96 -10.80
CA PHE A 23 0.17 2.77 -9.79
C PHE A 23 1.69 2.49 -9.68
N ASP A 24 2.27 1.70 -10.59
CA ASP A 24 3.70 1.31 -10.59
C ASP A 24 4.68 2.49 -10.81
N TRP A 25 4.17 3.68 -11.11
CA TRP A 25 4.97 4.91 -11.23
C TRP A 25 5.48 5.46 -9.89
N THR A 26 5.05 4.89 -8.75
CA THR A 26 5.51 5.26 -7.40
C THR A 26 6.06 4.08 -6.59
N ALA A 27 6.79 3.14 -7.21
CA ALA A 27 7.44 2.09 -6.43
C ALA A 27 8.26 2.71 -5.27
N PRO A 28 7.92 2.42 -4.00
CA PRO A 28 8.54 3.09 -2.87
C PRO A 28 10.00 2.66 -2.74
N ASP A 29 10.86 3.60 -2.35
CA ASP A 29 12.18 3.24 -1.88
C ASP A 29 12.10 2.53 -0.50
N GLU A 30 13.24 2.05 -0.03
CA GLU A 30 13.33 1.30 1.24
C GLU A 30 12.85 2.11 2.46
N GLU A 31 13.12 3.42 2.49
CA GLU A 31 12.76 4.27 3.62
C GLU A 31 11.23 4.46 3.66
N VAL A 32 10.63 4.79 2.52
CA VAL A 32 9.18 4.97 2.37
C VAL A 32 8.44 3.66 2.64
N PHE A 33 8.94 2.53 2.13
CA PHE A 33 8.33 1.21 2.38
C PHE A 33 8.31 0.87 3.87
N ARG A 34 9.44 1.11 4.56
CA ARG A 34 9.57 0.86 6.00
C ARG A 34 8.66 1.77 6.81
N PHE A 35 8.58 3.05 6.43
CA PHE A 35 7.67 4.01 7.04
C PHE A 35 6.21 3.53 6.94
N ALA A 36 5.75 3.20 5.74
CA ALA A 36 4.38 2.74 5.50
C ALA A 36 4.06 1.44 6.27
N THR A 37 5.01 0.50 6.31
CA THR A 37 4.84 -0.76 7.05
C THR A 37 4.72 -0.52 8.56
N ASN A 38 5.52 0.40 9.11
CA ASN A 38 5.43 0.77 10.53
C ASN A 38 4.11 1.47 10.85
N GLU A 39 3.61 2.35 9.96
CA GLU A 39 2.30 2.97 10.14
C GLU A 39 1.19 1.91 10.16
N ILE A 40 1.19 0.98 9.20
CA ILE A 40 0.17 -0.08 9.08
C ILE A 40 0.17 -1.02 10.30
N ARG A 41 1.32 -1.30 10.91
CA ARG A 41 1.42 -2.14 12.13
C ARG A 41 0.67 -1.57 13.32
N GLU A 42 0.53 -0.25 13.41
CA GLU A 42 -0.20 0.42 14.49
C GLU A 42 -1.72 0.50 14.22
N VAL A 43 -2.16 0.19 12.99
CA VAL A 43 -3.56 0.27 12.56
C VAL A 43 -4.31 -1.01 12.91
N GLY A 44 -5.34 -0.89 13.76
CA GLY A 44 -6.19 -2.02 14.12
C GLY A 44 -7.29 -2.39 13.11
N VAL A 45 -7.69 -1.45 12.22
CA VAL A 45 -8.75 -1.65 11.24
C VAL A 45 -8.46 -0.88 9.96
N HIS A 46 -8.55 -1.56 8.81
CA HIS A 46 -8.43 -0.96 7.48
C HIS A 46 -9.81 -0.80 6.85
N LEU A 47 -10.12 0.40 6.33
CA LEU A 47 -11.32 0.66 5.56
C LEU A 47 -10.92 0.92 4.11
N LEU A 48 -11.32 0.00 3.22
CA LEU A 48 -10.90 0.00 1.82
C LEU A 48 -12.12 0.02 0.90
N GLY A 49 -12.06 0.82 -0.15
CA GLY A 49 -12.99 0.69 -1.28
C GLY A 49 -12.71 -0.59 -2.07
N ARG A 50 -13.68 -1.05 -2.86
CA ARG A 50 -13.60 -2.34 -3.58
C ARG A 50 -12.31 -2.52 -4.40
N ARG A 51 -11.93 -1.54 -5.21
CA ARG A 51 -10.74 -1.63 -6.08
C ARG A 51 -9.45 -1.74 -5.26
N LEU A 52 -9.32 -0.93 -4.21
CA LEU A 52 -8.16 -0.98 -3.32
C LEU A 52 -8.10 -2.30 -2.55
N TYR A 53 -9.25 -2.82 -2.13
CA TYR A 53 -9.32 -4.15 -1.52
C TYR A 53 -8.82 -5.24 -2.49
N GLU A 54 -9.27 -5.22 -3.74
CA GLU A 54 -8.81 -6.17 -4.77
C GLU A 54 -7.30 -6.10 -5.00
N THR A 55 -6.69 -4.90 -4.96
CA THR A 55 -5.22 -4.73 -4.98
C THR A 55 -4.53 -5.31 -3.75
N MET A 56 -5.10 -5.11 -2.55
CA MET A 56 -4.52 -5.57 -1.29
C MET A 56 -4.58 -7.10 -1.11
N LEU A 57 -5.39 -7.82 -1.89
CA LEU A 57 -5.46 -9.30 -1.87
C LEU A 57 -4.10 -9.97 -2.12
N TYR A 58 -3.19 -9.30 -2.83
CA TYR A 58 -1.80 -9.75 -2.97
C TYR A 58 -1.20 -10.12 -1.60
N TRP A 59 -1.36 -9.25 -0.60
CA TRP A 59 -0.76 -9.40 0.73
C TRP A 59 -1.35 -10.55 1.54
N GLU A 60 -2.57 -11.02 1.24
CA GLU A 60 -3.14 -12.21 1.90
C GLU A 60 -2.41 -13.51 1.51
N THR A 61 -1.73 -13.50 0.35
CA THR A 61 -1.05 -14.67 -0.20
C THR A 61 0.43 -14.45 -0.45
N ALA A 62 0.92 -13.21 -0.27
CA ALA A 62 2.30 -12.81 -0.47
C ALA A 62 3.24 -13.78 0.25
N GLU A 63 2.92 -14.17 1.49
CA GLU A 63 3.65 -15.16 2.30
C GLU A 63 3.97 -16.51 1.62
N ARG A 64 3.28 -16.86 0.54
CA ARG A 64 3.46 -18.12 -0.21
C ARG A 64 4.24 -17.93 -1.52
N LEU A 65 4.52 -16.70 -1.92
CA LEU A 65 5.26 -16.40 -3.14
C LEU A 65 6.75 -16.64 -2.93
N PRO A 66 7.42 -17.41 -3.83
CA PRO A 66 8.82 -17.79 -3.69
C PRO A 66 9.81 -16.66 -4.08
N ASP A 67 9.35 -15.66 -4.84
CA ASP A 67 10.16 -14.56 -5.36
C ASP A 67 9.54 -13.23 -4.92
N ARG A 68 9.64 -12.96 -3.62
CA ARG A 68 9.21 -11.69 -3.04
C ARG A 68 10.34 -10.68 -3.10
N GLY A 69 9.97 -9.41 -3.21
CA GLY A 69 10.96 -8.33 -3.23
C GLY A 69 11.84 -8.34 -1.97
N PRO A 70 13.07 -7.83 -2.03
CA PRO A 70 13.99 -7.80 -0.87
C PRO A 70 13.43 -7.06 0.36
N LEU A 71 12.44 -6.19 0.15
CA LEU A 71 11.74 -5.45 1.20
C LEU A 71 10.51 -6.20 1.76
N GLU A 72 10.05 -7.27 1.11
CA GLU A 72 8.83 -8.02 1.43
C GLU A 72 9.08 -9.31 2.25
N HIS A 73 10.29 -9.45 2.79
CA HIS A 73 10.73 -10.50 3.72
C HIS A 73 10.53 -10.08 5.18
#